data_AF-A0A9P9IER7-F1
#
_entry.id   AF-A0A9P9IER7-F1
#
_cell.length_a   1.000
_cell.length_b   1.000
_cell.length_c   1.000
_cell.angle_alpha   90.00
_cell.angle_beta   90.00
_cell.angle_gamma   90.00
#
_symmetry.space_group_name_H-M   'P 1'
#
loop_
_entity.id
_entity.type
_entity.pdbx_description
1 polymer ?
#
loop_
_entity_poly.entity_id
_entity_poly.type
_entity_poly.pdbx_seq_one_letter_code
_entity_poly.pdbx_strand_id
1 'polypeptide(L)'
;PNNFVEIKGPDGSLSVAIRQALYDGTCGARGYRSVQTLGASEPPYGNRAYALTSTYHDGQLKMFAHHPIQPSTRGEGPGYVMTQRKAYAMTNDIDTFRFYVGTMNTYIDFSMSKEI
;
A
#
# COMPACT_ATOMS: atom_id res chain seq x y z
N PRO A 1 -4.46 -10.34 -2.00
CA PRO A 1 -3.02 -10.69 -1.85
C PRO A 1 -2.13 -9.62 -2.51
N ASN A 2 -2.18 -8.42 -1.93
CA ASN A 2 -1.43 -7.22 -2.29
C ASN A 2 -1.47 -6.20 -1.13
N ASN A 3 -1.70 -6.70 0.10
CA ASN A 3 -1.82 -5.92 1.32
C ASN A 3 -0.72 -6.34 2.28
N PHE A 4 0.11 -5.39 2.71
CA PHE A 4 1.26 -5.64 3.58
C PHE A 4 1.19 -4.76 4.82
N VAL A 5 1.74 -5.24 5.94
CA VAL A 5 1.76 -4.49 7.20
C VAL A 5 3.16 -4.56 7.80
N GLU A 6 3.73 -3.38 8.05
CA GLU A 6 5.02 -3.20 8.69
C GLU A 6 4.85 -2.71 10.12
N ILE A 7 5.31 -3.50 11.08
CA ILE A 7 5.18 -3.19 12.50
C ILE A 7 6.57 -3.01 13.08
N LYS A 8 6.72 -1.99 13.93
CA LYS A 8 7.94 -1.74 14.70
C LYS A 8 7.58 -1.56 16.17
N GLY A 9 8.40 -2.15 17.04
CA GLY A 9 8.33 -1.96 18.49
C GLY A 9 8.85 -0.57 18.91
N PRO A 10 8.86 -0.27 20.22
CA PRO A 10 9.24 1.04 20.76
C PRO A 10 10.63 1.52 20.31
N ASP A 11 11.61 0.62 20.22
CA ASP A 11 12.97 0.93 19.78
C ASP A 11 13.18 0.80 18.26
N GLY A 12 12.13 0.40 17.53
CA GLY A 12 12.18 0.25 16.08
C GLY A 12 12.12 1.61 15.38
N SER A 13 12.69 1.70 14.18
CA SER A 13 12.66 2.97 13.44
C SER A 13 11.43 3.07 12.55
N LEU A 14 10.63 4.14 12.71
CA LEU A 14 9.58 4.51 11.75
C LEU A 14 10.13 4.62 10.31
N SER A 15 11.34 5.16 10.15
CA SER A 15 11.95 5.30 8.82
C SER A 15 12.23 3.94 8.17
N VAL A 16 12.54 2.91 8.97
CA VAL A 16 12.71 1.54 8.49
C VAL A 16 11.36 0.95 8.09
N ALA A 17 10.32 1.13 8.91
CA ALA A 17 8.95 0.70 8.58
C ALA A 17 8.47 1.26 7.24
N ILE A 18 8.69 2.56 7.01
CA ILE A 18 8.30 3.23 5.77
C ILE A 18 9.07 2.67 4.56
N ARG A 19 10.37 2.39 4.71
CA ARG A 19 11.17 1.80 3.61
C ARG A 19 10.75 0.37 3.30
N GLN A 20 10.44 -0.44 4.32
CA GLN A 20 9.95 -1.80 4.11
C GLN A 20 8.56 -1.78 3.47
N ALA A 21 7.67 -0.90 3.93
CA ALA A 21 6.37 -0.70 3.30
C ALA A 21 6.50 -0.26 1.83
N LEU A 22 7.46 0.61 1.51
CA LEU A 22 7.79 0.98 0.13
C LEU A 22 8.23 -0.24 -0.69
N TYR A 23 9.16 -1.02 -0.16
CA TYR A 23 9.74 -2.17 -0.84
C TYR A 23 8.68 -3.25 -1.09
N ASP A 24 7.99 -3.71 -0.05
CA ASP A 24 6.98 -4.77 -0.13
C ASP A 24 5.80 -4.37 -1.00
N GLY A 25 5.31 -3.13 -0.85
CA GLY A 25 4.24 -2.61 -1.69
C GLY A 25 4.63 -2.51 -3.16
N THR A 26 5.88 -2.14 -3.46
CA THR A 26 6.40 -2.14 -4.83
C THR A 26 6.49 -3.55 -5.39
N CYS A 27 6.97 -4.52 -4.60
CA CYS A 27 6.99 -5.94 -4.98
C CYS A 27 5.57 -6.46 -5.27
N GLY A 28 4.60 -6.16 -4.40
CA GLY A 28 3.20 -6.52 -4.60
C GLY A 28 2.60 -5.88 -5.86
N ALA A 29 2.84 -4.58 -6.07
CA ALA A 29 2.35 -3.87 -7.24
C ALA A 29 2.97 -4.38 -8.55
N ARG A 30 4.23 -4.82 -8.53
CA ARG A 30 4.88 -5.52 -9.66
C ARG A 30 4.20 -6.85 -9.94
N GLY A 31 4.02 -7.69 -8.92
CA GLY A 31 3.35 -8.98 -9.07
C GLY A 31 1.94 -8.85 -9.64
N TYR A 32 1.15 -7.92 -9.08
CA TYR A 32 -0.21 -7.64 -9.57
C TYR A 32 -0.21 -7.19 -11.03
N ARG A 33 0.69 -6.28 -11.40
CA ARG A 33 0.83 -5.83 -12.79
C ARG A 33 1.20 -6.97 -13.74
N SER A 34 2.15 -7.82 -13.35
CA SER A 34 2.56 -8.97 -14.16
C SER A 34 1.39 -9.89 -14.48
N VAL A 35 0.48 -10.10 -13.52
CA VAL A 35 -0.76 -10.86 -13.72
C VAL A 35 -1.71 -10.14 -14.68
N GLN A 36 -1.91 -8.83 -14.53
CA GLN A 36 -2.78 -8.06 -15.43
C GLN A 36 -2.29 -8.05 -16.89
N THR A 37 -0.97 -8.05 -17.09
CA THR A 37 -0.35 -8.08 -18.43
C THR A 37 -0.24 -9.48 -19.02
N LEU A 38 -0.59 -10.53 -18.27
CA LEU A 38 -0.47 -11.91 -18.74
C LEU A 38 -1.49 -12.19 -19.84
N GLY A 39 -1.04 -12.19 -21.10
CA GLY A 39 -1.89 -12.49 -22.26
C GLY A 39 -2.80 -11.35 -22.73
N ALA A 40 -2.61 -10.14 -22.21
CA ALA A 40 -3.39 -8.95 -22.58
C ALA A 40 -2.49 -7.77 -22.97
N SER A 41 -3.07 -6.73 -23.59
CA SER A 41 -2.37 -5.46 -23.79
C SER A 41 -2.08 -4.79 -22.45
N GLU A 42 -0.96 -4.07 -22.38
CA GLU A 42 -0.53 -3.42 -21.15
C GLU A 42 -1.60 -2.42 -20.67
N PRO A 43 -2.10 -2.56 -19.42
CA PRO A 43 -3.12 -1.65 -18.92
C PRO A 43 -2.55 -0.24 -18.82
N PRO A 44 -3.36 0.80 -19.09
CA PRO A 44 -2.91 2.17 -19.00
C PRO A 44 -2.47 2.49 -17.57
N TYR A 45 -1.42 3.31 -17.45
CA TYR A 45 -1.00 3.90 -16.19
C TYR A 45 -2.14 4.78 -15.65
N GLY A 46 -2.92 4.23 -14.74
CA GLY A 46 -4.07 4.88 -14.13
C GLY A 46 -3.86 5.17 -12.65
N ASN A 47 -4.73 5.99 -12.06
CA ASN A 47 -4.69 6.34 -10.64
C ASN A 47 -5.22 5.21 -9.73
N ARG A 48 -5.10 3.94 -10.14
CA ARG A 48 -5.52 2.77 -9.37
C ARG A 48 -4.36 2.29 -8.52
N ALA A 49 -4.64 1.94 -7.26
CA ALA A 49 -3.64 1.32 -6.39
C ALA A 49 -3.50 -0.14 -6.80
N TYR A 50 -2.28 -0.64 -6.92
CA TYR A 50 -1.99 -2.05 -7.26
C TYR A 50 -1.58 -2.85 -6.02
N ALA A 51 -1.13 -2.15 -4.98
CA ALA A 51 -0.90 -2.71 -3.65
C ALA A 51 -1.19 -1.65 -2.59
N LEU A 52 -1.50 -2.12 -1.39
CA LEU A 52 -1.59 -1.30 -0.20
C LEU A 52 -0.56 -1.78 0.83
N THR A 53 0.00 -0.83 1.56
CA THR A 53 0.81 -1.13 2.74
C THR A 53 0.37 -0.29 3.91
N SER A 54 0.52 -0.81 5.11
CA SER A 54 0.33 -0.04 6.33
C SER A 54 1.57 -0.13 7.23
N THR A 55 1.84 0.92 8.00
CA THR A 55 2.86 0.91 9.05
C THR A 55 2.20 1.12 10.40
N TYR A 56 2.60 0.35 11.42
CA TYR A 56 2.28 0.64 12.82
C TYR A 56 3.56 0.89 13.61
N HIS A 57 3.66 2.07 14.22
CA HIS A 57 4.76 2.44 15.10
C HIS A 57 4.30 3.51 16.09
N ASP A 58 4.67 3.36 17.36
CA ASP A 58 4.37 4.32 18.43
C ASP A 58 2.90 4.75 18.46
N GLY A 59 2.00 3.77 18.39
CA GLY A 59 0.56 4.02 18.42
C GLY A 59 -0.01 4.65 17.15
N GLN A 60 0.79 4.87 16.10
CA GLN A 60 0.32 5.44 14.83
C GLN A 60 0.22 4.38 13.75
N LEU A 61 -0.98 4.23 13.19
CA LEU A 61 -1.23 3.48 11.97
C LEU A 61 -1.20 4.44 10.77
N LYS A 62 -0.36 4.19 9.77
CA LYS A 62 -0.37 4.92 8.49
C LYS A 62 -0.64 3.97 7.35
N MET A 63 -1.44 4.39 6.37
CA MET A 63 -1.80 3.59 5.21
C MET A 63 -1.31 4.24 3.93
N PHE A 64 -0.81 3.43 3.02
CA PHE A 64 -0.23 3.87 1.75
C PHE A 64 -0.79 3.06 0.58
N ALA A 65 -0.88 3.72 -0.56
CA ALA A 65 -1.23 3.10 -1.84
C ALA A 65 -0.04 3.16 -2.79
N HIS A 66 0.16 2.05 -3.52
CA HIS A 66 1.25 1.89 -4.48
C HIS A 66 0.69 1.91 -5.89
N HIS A 67 1.26 2.78 -6.73
CA HIS A 67 0.78 3.01 -8.09
C HIS A 67 1.92 2.80 -9.08
N PRO A 68 1.69 2.11 -10.20
CA PRO A 68 2.62 2.16 -11.32
C PRO A 68 2.60 3.57 -11.93
N ILE A 69 3.77 4.06 -12.31
CA ILE A 69 3.93 5.29 -13.09
C ILE A 69 4.64 4.99 -14.40
N GLN A 70 4.36 5.81 -15.40
CA GLN A 70 5.00 5.68 -16.71
C GLN A 70 6.54 5.71 -16.56
N PRO A 71 7.28 4.91 -17.34
CA PRO A 71 8.73 4.94 -17.35
C PRO A 71 9.23 6.35 -17.66
N SER A 72 10.26 6.80 -16.95
CA SER A 72 10.92 8.08 -17.22
C SER A 72 11.67 8.07 -18.55
N THR A 73 12.11 6.90 -19.00
CA THR A 73 12.85 6.70 -20.25
C THR A 73 12.13 5.70 -21.14
N ARG A 74 12.12 5.95 -22.46
CA ARG A 74 11.53 5.03 -23.44
C ARG A 74 12.28 3.70 -23.43
N GLY A 75 11.56 2.60 -23.19
CA GLY A 75 12.11 1.24 -23.17
C GLY A 75 12.44 0.71 -21.77
N GLU A 76 12.31 1.53 -20.72
CA GLU A 76 12.42 1.06 -19.34
C GLU A 76 11.10 0.44 -18.85
N GLY A 77 11.22 -0.37 -17.79
CA GLY A 77 10.05 -0.85 -17.05
C GLY A 77 9.36 0.28 -16.27
N PRO A 78 8.14 0.03 -15.77
CA PRO A 78 7.38 1.02 -15.03
C PRO A 78 8.07 1.43 -13.72
N GLY A 79 7.96 2.71 -13.38
CA GLY A 79 8.26 3.19 -12.03
C GLY A 79 7.11 2.87 -11.07
N TYR A 80 7.37 3.02 -9.76
CA TYR A 80 6.35 2.84 -8.72
C TYR A 80 6.44 3.96 -7.70
N VAL A 81 5.28 4.48 -7.30
CA VAL A 81 5.18 5.53 -6.27
C VAL A 81 4.29 5.07 -5.13
N MET A 82 4.71 5.41 -3.91
CA MET A 82 3.95 5.20 -2.69
C MET A 82 3.34 6.52 -2.23
N THR A 83 2.02 6.57 -2.06
CA THR A 83 1.30 7.75 -1.57
C THR A 83 0.62 7.45 -0.24
N GLN A 84 0.76 8.34 0.74
CA GLN A 84 0.03 8.19 2.00
C GLN A 84 -1.45 8.56 1.79
N ARG A 85 -2.35 7.70 2.28
CA ARG A 85 -3.80 7.87 2.10
C ARG A 85 -4.50 8.25 3.40
N LYS A 86 -4.08 7.63 4.51
CA LYS A 86 -4.66 7.82 5.84
C LYS A 86 -3.60 7.66 6.93
N ALA A 87 -3.88 8.27 8.09
CA ALA A 87 -3.13 8.05 9.32
C ALA A 87 -4.11 8.12 10.51
N TYR A 88 -3.91 7.24 11.50
CA TYR A 88 -4.77 7.11 12.67
C TYR A 88 -3.91 6.97 13.93
N ALA A 89 -4.29 7.69 14.98
CA ALA A 89 -3.74 7.49 16.32
C ALA A 89 -4.57 6.41 17.03
N MET A 90 -3.93 5.30 17.39
CA MET A 90 -4.55 4.07 17.86
C MET A 90 -4.55 3.96 19.39
N THR A 91 -4.16 5.02 20.10
CA THR A 91 -3.87 5.01 21.55
C THR A 91 -4.95 5.65 22.41
N ASN A 92 -6.08 6.08 21.83
CA ASN A 92 -7.15 6.74 22.57
C ASN A 92 -7.91 5.76 23.49
N ASP A 93 -8.63 4.81 22.89
CA ASP A 93 -9.43 3.80 23.59
C ASP A 93 -9.68 2.58 22.68
N ILE A 94 -10.21 1.50 23.26
CA ILE A 94 -10.40 0.22 22.56
C ILE A 94 -11.44 0.30 21.43
N ASP A 95 -12.45 1.16 21.53
CA ASP A 95 -13.49 1.28 20.52
C ASP A 95 -12.98 2.10 19.33
N THR A 96 -12.24 3.17 19.61
CA THR A 96 -11.49 3.94 18.61
C THR A 96 -10.48 3.05 17.87
N PHE A 97 -9.75 2.19 18.59
CA PHE A 97 -8.84 1.21 17.98
C PHE A 97 -9.58 0.27 17.01
N ARG A 98 -10.68 -0.34 17.47
CA ARG A 98 -11.48 -1.27 16.65
C ARG A 98 -12.08 -0.58 15.43
N PHE A 99 -12.56 0.65 15.59
CA PHE A 99 -13.10 1.45 14.49
C PHE A 99 -12.05 1.67 13.39
N TYR A 100 -10.82 2.03 13.77
CA TYR A 100 -9.75 2.25 12.78
C TYR A 100 -9.30 0.96 12.10
N VAL A 101 -9.21 -0.17 12.82
CA VAL A 101 -8.96 -1.48 12.21
C VAL A 101 -10.07 -1.85 11.23
N GLY A 102 -11.34 -1.66 11.60
CA GLY A 102 -12.48 -1.88 10.72
C GLY A 102 -12.41 -1.01 9.46
N THR A 103 -12.08 0.28 9.62
CA THR A 103 -11.91 1.22 8.51
C THR A 103 -10.77 0.79 7.57
N MET A 104 -9.67 0.26 8.11
CA MET A 104 -8.56 -0.29 7.32
C MET A 104 -9.03 -1.44 6.43
N ASN A 105 -9.78 -2.39 6.98
CA ASN A 105 -10.31 -3.53 6.24
C ASN A 105 -11.28 -3.08 5.16
N THR A 106 -12.22 -2.18 5.47
CA THR A 106 -13.13 -1.61 4.45
C THR A 106 -12.38 -0.87 3.35
N TYR A 107 -11.31 -0.15 3.68
CA TYR A 107 -10.48 0.53 2.68
C TYR A 107 -9.75 -0.46 1.77
N ILE A 108 -9.22 -1.55 2.34
CA ILE A 108 -8.62 -2.66 1.60
C ILE A 108 -9.67 -3.28 0.67
N ASP A 109 -10.83 -3.64 1.19
CA ASP A 109 -11.92 -4.23 0.39
C ASP A 109 -12.40 -3.30 -0.72
N PHE A 110 -12.53 -2.00 -0.45
CA PHE A 110 -12.91 -1.01 -1.46
C PHE A 110 -11.82 -0.78 -2.52
N SER A 111 -10.56 -0.85 -2.13
CA SER A 111 -9.45 -0.74 -3.09
C SER A 111 -9.40 -1.95 -4.02
N MET A 112 -9.70 -3.15 -3.50
CA MET A 112 -9.74 -4.40 -4.27
C MET A 112 -11.07 -4.58 -5.04
N SER A 113 -12.18 -3.97 -4.61
CA SER A 113 -13.48 -4.11 -5.29
C SER A 113 -13.62 -3.24 -6.55
N LYS A 114 -12.73 -2.26 -6.74
CA LYS A 114 -12.59 -1.54 -8.02
C LYS A 114 -11.77 -2.33 -9.06
N GLU A 115 -11.43 -3.57 -8.76
CA GLU A 115 -10.63 -4.46 -9.60
C GLU A 115 -11.42 -5.61 -10.25
N ILE A 116 -12.75 -5.65 -10.09
CA ILE A 116 -13.65 -6.56 -10.85
C ILE A 116 -14.54 -5.74 -11.79
#